data_AF-A0AAE6KFL9-F1
#
_entry.id   AF-A0AAE6KFL9-F1
#
_cell.length_a   1.000
_cell.length_b   1.000
_cell.length_c   1.000
_cell.angle_alpha   90.00
_cell.angle_beta   90.00
_cell.angle_gamma   90.00
#
_symmetry.space_group_name_H-M   'P 1'
#
loop_
_entity.id
_entity.type
_entity.pdbx_description
1 polymer ?
#
loop_
_entity_poly.entity_id
_entity_poly.type
_entity_poly.pdbx_seq_one_letter_code
_entity_poly.pdbx_strand_id
1 'polypeptide(L)'
;MTVDKKEIVDLLQKLRYSLSTIEHVDIREIQLTIDQTISEIQDNRCEGIKISVALSKVVDKMNHSFAFNGLKLDKDSGATWDSLKELSDKSRTSERTAVSILKGLWGINS
;
A
#
# COMPACT_ATOMS: atom_id res chain seq x y z
N MET A 1 0.10 -0.44 18.60
CA MET A 1 -0.12 -0.19 17.16
C MET A 1 -0.62 1.24 17.01
N THR A 2 0.03 2.08 16.21
CA THR A 2 -0.45 3.45 15.96
C THR A 2 -1.80 3.40 15.23
N VAL A 3 -2.61 4.45 15.36
CA VAL A 3 -3.94 4.55 14.71
C VAL A 3 -3.81 4.32 13.21
N ASP A 4 -2.79 4.91 12.59
CA ASP A 4 -2.49 4.79 11.16
C ASP A 4 -2.16 3.34 10.74
N LYS A 5 -1.35 2.60 11.54
CA LYS A 5 -1.04 1.20 11.25
C LYS A 5 -2.29 0.32 11.28
N LYS A 6 -3.17 0.58 12.25
CA LYS A 6 -4.41 -0.19 12.39
C LYS A 6 -5.33 0.05 11.19
N GLU A 7 -5.53 1.31 10.82
CA GLU A 7 -6.36 1.67 9.67
C GLU A 7 -5.84 1.01 8.37
N ILE A 8 -4.52 1.05 8.15
CA ILE A 8 -3.89 0.41 7.00
C ILE A 8 -4.13 -1.11 7.00
N VAL A 9 -3.93 -1.78 8.13
CA VAL A 9 -4.17 -3.22 8.24
C VAL A 9 -5.64 -3.56 8.00
N ASP A 10 -6.57 -2.79 8.57
CA ASP A 10 -8.01 -3.01 8.41
C ASP A 10 -8.42 -2.87 6.92
N LEU A 11 -7.87 -1.88 6.20
CA LEU A 11 -8.11 -1.71 4.76
C LEU A 11 -7.50 -2.85 3.93
N LEU A 12 -6.29 -3.29 4.25
CA LEU A 12 -5.65 -4.44 3.58
C LEU A 12 -6.46 -5.72 3.78
N GLN A 13 -6.97 -5.96 5.00
CA GLN A 13 -7.84 -7.11 5.28
C GLN A 13 -9.15 -7.05 4.51
N LYS A 14 -9.79 -5.88 4.44
CA LYS A 14 -10.98 -5.67 3.61
C LYS A 14 -10.70 -5.94 2.13
N LEU A 15 -9.62 -5.39 1.59
CA LEU A 15 -9.22 -5.63 0.19
C LEU A 15 -8.99 -7.12 -0.07
N ARG A 16 -8.26 -7.81 0.81
CA ARG A 16 -8.01 -9.25 0.69
C ARG A 16 -9.31 -10.06 0.66
N TYR A 17 -10.25 -9.74 1.55
CA TYR A 17 -11.54 -10.39 1.62
C TYR A 17 -12.34 -10.15 0.33
N SER A 18 -12.41 -8.91 -0.13
CA SER A 18 -13.02 -8.54 -1.41
C SER A 18 -12.41 -9.30 -2.59
N LEU A 19 -11.09 -9.46 -2.63
CA LEU A 19 -10.44 -10.23 -3.70
C LEU A 19 -10.76 -11.73 -3.63
N SER A 20 -11.14 -12.27 -2.46
CA SER A 20 -11.45 -13.71 -2.33
C SER A 20 -12.75 -14.13 -3.03
N THR A 21 -13.61 -13.17 -3.35
CA THR A 21 -14.89 -13.42 -4.03
C THR A 21 -14.77 -13.29 -5.55
N ILE A 22 -13.61 -12.87 -6.06
CA ILE A 22 -13.36 -12.67 -7.49
C ILE A 22 -12.56 -13.87 -8.01
N GLU A 23 -12.99 -14.44 -9.13
CA GLU A 23 -12.23 -15.47 -9.84
C GLU A 23 -11.32 -14.82 -10.88
N HIS A 24 -10.02 -14.79 -10.62
CA HIS A 24 -9.03 -14.13 -11.47
C HIS A 24 -7.64 -14.78 -11.35
N VAL A 25 -6.84 -14.70 -12.42
CA VAL A 25 -5.63 -15.50 -12.59
C VAL A 25 -4.54 -15.25 -11.55
N ASP A 26 -4.43 -14.04 -11.02
CA ASP A 26 -3.35 -13.60 -10.12
C ASP A 26 -3.84 -13.22 -8.71
N ILE A 27 -5.14 -13.38 -8.42
CA ILE A 27 -5.72 -12.99 -7.12
C ILE A 27 -5.02 -13.69 -5.96
N ARG A 28 -4.69 -14.97 -6.10
CA ARG A 28 -4.01 -15.71 -5.04
C ARG A 28 -2.65 -15.10 -4.71
N GLU A 29 -1.94 -14.61 -5.71
CA GLU A 29 -0.63 -13.97 -5.52
C GLU A 29 -0.77 -12.57 -4.91
N ILE A 30 -1.79 -11.81 -5.33
CA ILE A 30 -2.13 -10.52 -4.73
C ILE A 30 -2.50 -10.70 -3.25
N GLN A 31 -3.33 -11.68 -2.93
CA GLN A 31 -3.73 -11.98 -1.56
C GLN A 31 -2.54 -12.39 -0.68
N LEU A 32 -1.63 -13.21 -1.22
CA LEU A 32 -0.39 -13.57 -0.51
C LEU A 32 0.51 -12.35 -0.26
N THR A 33 0.59 -11.44 -1.24
CA THR A 33 1.32 -10.17 -1.09
C THR A 33 0.67 -9.31 0.00
N ILE A 34 -0.66 -9.25 0.05
CA ILE A 34 -1.39 -8.54 1.11
C ILE A 34 -1.12 -9.16 2.48
N ASP A 35 -1.16 -10.50 2.60
CA ASP A 35 -0.89 -11.21 3.86
C ASP A 35 0.53 -10.94 4.36
N GLN A 36 1.52 -10.95 3.46
CA GLN A 36 2.90 -10.58 3.78
C GLN A 36 3.02 -9.13 4.23
N THR A 37 2.39 -8.18 3.52
CA THR A 37 2.40 -6.76 3.88
C THR A 37 1.73 -6.52 5.23
N ILE A 38 0.61 -7.20 5.55
CA ILE A 38 -0.01 -7.14 6.88
C ILE A 38 0.97 -7.60 7.95
N SER A 39 1.62 -8.76 7.75
CA SER A 39 2.62 -9.27 8.69
C SER A 39 3.81 -8.32 8.85
N GLU A 40 4.27 -7.69 7.77
CA GLU A 40 5.34 -6.68 7.82
C GLU A 40 4.92 -5.46 8.65
N ILE A 41 3.71 -4.92 8.42
CA ILE A 41 3.22 -3.71 9.11
C ILE A 41 2.94 -3.95 10.60
N GLN A 42 2.50 -5.16 10.94
CA GLN A 42 2.25 -5.57 12.33
C GLN A 42 3.55 -5.77 13.12
N ASP A 43 4.71 -5.94 12.48
CA ASP A 43 6.00 -5.92 13.14
C ASP A 43 6.24 -4.52 13.76
N ASN A 44 6.55 -4.48 15.06
CA ASN A 44 6.83 -3.25 15.79
C ASN A 44 8.01 -2.46 15.18
N ARG A 45 8.91 -3.11 14.43
CA ARG A 45 10.06 -2.49 13.75
C ARG A 45 9.70 -1.84 12.40
N CYS A 46 8.48 -2.05 11.90
CA CYS A 46 8.00 -1.50 10.64
C CYS A 46 7.34 -0.15 10.87
N GLU A 47 8.07 0.95 10.72
CA GLU A 47 7.57 2.30 10.97
C GLU A 47 7.96 3.24 9.84
N GLY A 48 7.23 4.35 9.71
CA GLY A 48 7.47 5.39 8.71
C GLY A 48 7.63 4.80 7.31
N ILE A 49 8.81 5.01 6.72
CA ILE A 49 9.15 4.60 5.34
C ILE A 49 8.91 3.12 5.08
N LYS A 50 9.13 2.26 6.07
CA LYS A 50 8.94 0.81 5.90
C LYS A 50 7.48 0.46 5.60
N ILE A 51 6.53 1.20 6.16
CA ILE A 51 5.09 1.00 5.90
C ILE A 51 4.78 1.38 4.45
N SER A 52 5.29 2.51 3.97
CA SER A 52 5.12 2.96 2.58
C SER A 52 5.69 1.98 1.57
N VAL A 53 6.88 1.43 1.85
CA VAL A 53 7.53 0.42 1.01
C VAL A 53 6.74 -0.90 1.01
N ALA A 54 6.22 -1.32 2.17
CA ALA A 54 5.39 -2.52 2.24
C ALA A 54 4.06 -2.35 1.49
N LEU A 55 3.45 -1.16 1.57
CA LEU A 55 2.24 -0.82 0.83
C LEU A 55 2.47 -0.71 -0.67
N SER A 56 3.61 -0.17 -1.12
CA SER A 56 3.87 -0.03 -2.55
C SER A 56 3.89 -1.37 -3.27
N LYS A 57 4.34 -2.45 -2.63
CA LYS A 57 4.31 -3.80 -3.19
C LYS A 57 2.89 -4.24 -3.57
N VAL A 58 1.92 -4.00 -2.67
CA VAL A 58 0.50 -4.29 -2.94
C VAL A 58 -0.02 -3.40 -4.05
N VAL A 59 0.32 -2.12 -4.03
CA VAL A 59 -0.13 -1.15 -5.04
C VAL A 59 0.36 -1.52 -6.43
N ASP A 60 1.65 -1.85 -6.55
CA ASP A 60 2.27 -2.21 -7.83
C ASP A 60 1.68 -3.51 -8.39
N LYS A 61 1.41 -4.50 -7.52
CA LYS A 61 0.79 -5.77 -7.92
C LYS A 61 -0.65 -5.57 -8.41
N MET A 62 -1.44 -4.79 -7.69
CA MET A 62 -2.81 -4.43 -8.09
C MET A 62 -2.82 -3.66 -9.40
N ASN A 63 -1.97 -2.64 -9.55
CA ASN A 63 -1.85 -1.87 -10.79
C ASN A 63 -1.46 -2.74 -11.99
N HIS A 64 -0.52 -3.67 -11.79
CA HIS A 64 -0.17 -4.64 -12.81
C HIS A 64 -1.37 -5.51 -13.20
N SER A 65 -2.11 -6.01 -12.22
CA SER A 65 -3.31 -6.81 -12.45
C SER A 65 -4.40 -6.04 -13.22
N PHE A 66 -4.61 -4.77 -12.87
CA PHE A 66 -5.53 -3.87 -13.60
C PHE A 66 -5.10 -3.67 -15.06
N ALA A 67 -3.82 -3.38 -15.28
CA ALA A 67 -3.31 -3.00 -16.59
C ALA A 67 -3.16 -4.18 -17.57
N PHE A 68 -2.74 -5.34 -17.06
CA PHE A 68 -2.32 -6.46 -17.91
C PHE A 68 -3.20 -7.69 -17.79
N ASN A 69 -3.84 -7.92 -16.64
CA ASN A 69 -4.64 -9.11 -16.40
C ASN A 69 -6.16 -8.83 -16.44
N GLY A 70 -6.56 -7.56 -16.49
CA GLY A 70 -7.96 -7.16 -16.66
C GLY A 70 -8.78 -7.23 -15.38
N LEU A 71 -8.15 -7.13 -14.21
CA LEU A 71 -8.83 -7.13 -12.92
C LEU A 71 -9.89 -6.03 -12.88
N LYS A 72 -11.08 -6.37 -12.37
CA LYS A 72 -12.15 -5.40 -12.15
C LYS A 72 -12.65 -5.56 -10.74
N LEU A 73 -12.69 -4.45 -10.02
CA LEU A 73 -13.29 -4.37 -8.70
C LEU A 73 -14.76 -3.95 -8.82
N ASP A 74 -15.59 -4.47 -7.94
CA ASP A 74 -16.90 -3.89 -7.70
C ASP A 74 -16.77 -2.52 -7.01
N LYS A 75 -17.91 -1.86 -6.78
CA LYS A 75 -17.95 -0.50 -6.23
C LYS A 75 -17.31 -0.42 -4.83
N ASP A 76 -17.60 -1.39 -3.97
CA ASP A 76 -17.16 -1.37 -2.57
C ASP A 76 -15.66 -1.71 -2.45
N SER A 77 -15.21 -2.67 -3.24
CA SER A 77 -13.79 -3.04 -3.35
C SER A 77 -12.99 -1.92 -4.00
N GLY A 78 -13.56 -1.21 -4.99
CA GLY A 78 -12.99 -0.02 -5.60
C GLY A 78 -12.78 1.11 -4.60
N ALA A 79 -13.78 1.39 -3.75
CA ALA A 79 -13.66 2.41 -2.70
C ALA A 79 -12.56 2.05 -1.67
N THR A 80 -12.47 0.78 -1.28
CA THR A 80 -11.41 0.28 -0.38
C THR A 80 -10.03 0.46 -1.01
N TRP A 81 -9.91 0.15 -2.30
CA TRP A 81 -8.69 0.35 -3.07
C TRP A 81 -8.29 1.82 -3.20
N ASP A 82 -9.25 2.71 -3.45
CA ASP A 82 -8.99 4.16 -3.53
C ASP A 82 -8.46 4.72 -2.21
N SER A 83 -9.04 4.32 -1.07
CA SER A 83 -8.52 4.71 0.25
C SER A 83 -7.09 4.20 0.50
N LEU A 84 -6.77 2.98 0.06
CA LEU A 84 -5.41 2.42 0.17
C LEU A 84 -4.40 3.19 -0.67
N LYS A 85 -4.75 3.57 -1.91
CA LYS A 85 -3.90 4.41 -2.76
C LYS A 85 -3.66 5.78 -2.12
N GLU A 86 -4.70 6.44 -1.63
CA GLU A 86 -4.55 7.74 -0.99
C GLU A 86 -3.59 7.69 0.21
N LEU A 87 -3.67 6.64 1.03
CA LEU A 87 -2.74 6.44 2.15
C LEU A 87 -1.30 6.22 1.65
N SER A 88 -1.12 5.39 0.61
CA SER A 88 0.18 5.18 -0.02
C SER A 88 0.76 6.45 -0.66
N ASP A 89 -0.08 7.31 -1.24
CA ASP A 89 0.36 8.54 -1.91
C ASP A 89 0.67 9.65 -0.90
N LYS A 90 -0.11 9.76 0.18
CA LYS A 90 0.18 10.64 1.31
C LYS A 90 1.52 10.29 1.95
N SER A 91 1.79 9.01 2.15
CA SER A 91 3.05 8.56 2.73
C SER A 91 4.24 8.88 1.81
N ARG A 92 4.12 8.60 0.50
CA ARG A 92 5.13 8.96 -0.51
C ARG A 92 5.38 10.47 -0.61
N THR A 93 4.33 11.29 -0.51
CA THR A 93 4.45 12.77 -0.60
C THR A 93 5.18 13.34 0.61
N SER A 94 4.88 12.82 1.81
CA SER A 94 5.59 13.18 3.04
C SER A 94 7.08 12.81 2.95
N GLU A 95 7.39 11.62 2.44
CA GLU A 95 8.76 11.16 2.23
C GLU A 95 9.52 11.99 1.19
N ARG A 96 8.89 12.30 0.06
CA ARG A 96 9.50 13.13 -0.98
C ARG A 96 9.81 14.53 -0.45
N THR A 97 8.93 15.06 0.39
CA THR A 97 9.14 16.35 1.07
C THR A 97 10.33 16.25 2.04
N ALA A 98 10.40 15.19 2.86
CA ALA A 98 11.52 14.97 3.78
C ALA A 98 12.86 14.82 3.05
N VAL A 99 12.92 14.04 1.96
CA VAL A 99 14.13 13.88 1.13
C VAL A 99 14.51 15.19 0.43
N SER A 100 13.54 15.97 -0.03
CA SER A 100 13.79 17.27 -0.67
C SER A 100 14.33 18.29 0.34
N ILE A 101 13.80 18.33 1.56
CA ILE A 101 14.32 19.17 2.65
C ILE A 101 15.75 18.76 3.01
N LEU A 102 16.02 17.47 3.17
CA LEU A 102 17.38 16.99 3.42
C LEU A 102 18.32 17.40 2.27
N LYS A 103 17.97 17.13 1.00
CA LYS A 103 18.80 17.58 -0.13
C LYS A 103 19.01 19.09 -0.18
N GLY A 104 18.00 19.88 0.18
CA GLY A 104 18.09 21.34 0.29
C GLY A 104 19.06 21.79 1.38
N LEU A 105 19.03 21.16 2.56
CA LEU A 105 19.94 21.49 3.68
C LEU A 105 21.41 21.11 3.39
N TRP A 106 21.65 20.01 2.68
CA TRP A 106 23.00 19.60 2.28
C TRP A 106 23.55 20.35 1.06
N GLY A 107 22.68 21.00 0.27
CA GLY A 107 23.06 21.77 -0.92
C GLY A 107 23.40 23.24 -0.68
N ILE A 108 23.30 23.75 0.55
CA ILE A 108 23.53 25.16 0.90
C ILE A 108 24.95 25.40 1.46
N ASN A 109 25.81 24.37 1.53
CA ASN A 109 27.21 24.47 1.99
C ASN A 109 28.26 24.12 0.91
N SER A 110 28.11 24.64 -0.31
CA SER A 110 29.18 24.67 -1.33
C SER A 110 29.28 26.03 -1.99
#